data_AF-A0A0F9SEY8-F1
#
_entry.id   AF-A0A0F9SEY8-F1
#
_cell.length_a   1.000
_cell.length_b   1.000
_cell.length_c   1.000
_cell.angle_alpha   90.00
_cell.angle_beta   90.00
_cell.angle_gamma   90.00
#
_symmetry.space_group_name_H-M   'P 1'
#
loop_
_entity.id
_entity.type
_entity.pdbx_description
1 polymer ?
#
loop_
_entity_poly.entity_id
_entity_poly.type
_entity_poly.pdbx_seq_one_letter_code
_entity_poly.pdbx_strand_id
1 'polypeptide(L)'
;KRVVQWLRKFDTPTVTEFRKAKDVVDRLFETPKYKSLTLQEGEALDEFVNVSVGDFQRDFLRRTGRELSRVVAMILAAKELGVPSKVLQFAMLFRKRRIRDVFLDPRRDEILQSNQDILAKFYPGLLERQLSREEEAALSEEAFADVAR
;
A
#
# COMPACT_ATOMS: atom_id res chain seq x y z
N LYS A 1 44.91 -28.69 0.76
CA LYS A 1 43.44 -28.63 0.60
C LYS A 1 43.05 -27.18 0.26
N ARG A 2 42.86 -26.85 -1.03
CA ARG A 2 42.41 -25.51 -1.46
C ARG A 2 40.88 -25.50 -1.41
N VAL A 3 40.30 -24.73 -0.49
CA VAL A 3 38.87 -24.49 -0.40
C VAL A 3 38.51 -23.54 -1.54
N VAL A 4 38.01 -24.09 -2.65
CA VAL A 4 37.38 -23.30 -3.71
C VAL A 4 36.02 -22.91 -3.17
N GLN A 5 35.95 -21.75 -2.52
CA GLN A 5 34.70 -21.13 -2.11
C GLN A 5 33.96 -20.75 -3.40
N TRP A 6 33.02 -21.60 -3.80
CA TRP A 6 32.13 -21.38 -4.92
C TRP A 6 31.21 -20.21 -4.54
N LEU A 7 31.73 -18.97 -4.64
CA LEU A 7 30.92 -17.76 -4.61
C LEU A 7 29.99 -17.84 -5.83
N ARG A 8 28.77 -18.33 -5.62
CA ARG A 8 27.69 -18.09 -6.57
C ARG A 8 27.65 -16.56 -6.74
N LYS A 9 27.67 -16.07 -7.98
CA LYS A 9 27.62 -14.63 -8.34
C LYS A 9 26.46 -13.84 -7.68
N PHE A 10 25.57 -14.52 -6.96
CA PHE A 10 24.38 -14.00 -6.31
C PHE A 10 24.46 -13.92 -4.78
N ASP A 11 25.59 -14.25 -4.14
CA ASP A 11 25.79 -14.10 -2.69
C ASP A 11 26.77 -12.96 -2.38
N THR A 12 26.59 -11.82 -3.05
CA THR A 12 27.27 -10.59 -2.64
C THR A 12 26.61 -10.04 -1.37
N PRO A 13 27.35 -9.30 -0.51
CA PRO A 13 26.77 -8.62 0.65
C PRO A 13 25.54 -7.78 0.25
N THR A 14 25.60 -7.12 -0.91
CA THR A 14 24.50 -6.33 -1.46
C THR A 14 23.24 -7.15 -1.77
N VAL A 15 23.37 -8.34 -2.38
CA VAL A 15 22.20 -9.21 -2.65
C VAL A 15 21.60 -9.74 -1.34
N THR A 16 22.44 -10.01 -0.34
CA THR A 16 21.97 -10.44 0.98
C THR A 16 21.19 -9.33 1.67
N GLU A 17 21.65 -8.08 1.61
CA GLU A 17 20.93 -6.93 2.13
C GLU A 17 19.64 -6.65 1.35
N PHE A 18 19.65 -6.80 0.03
CA PHE A 18 18.45 -6.67 -0.80
C PHE A 18 17.37 -7.70 -0.43
N ARG A 19 17.75 -8.98 -0.21
CA ARG A 19 16.82 -10.01 0.25
C ARG A 19 16.20 -9.66 1.60
N LYS A 20 17.01 -9.17 2.55
CA LYS A 20 16.49 -8.69 3.84
C LYS A 20 15.53 -7.52 3.67
N ALA A 21 15.84 -6.57 2.78
CA ALA A 21 14.97 -5.45 2.48
C ALA A 21 13.62 -5.94 1.92
N LYS A 22 13.66 -6.93 1.02
CA LYS A 22 12.46 -7.57 0.49
C LYS A 22 11.63 -8.25 1.58
N ASP A 23 12.26 -9.03 2.46
CA ASP A 23 11.55 -9.68 3.57
C ASP A 23 10.84 -8.66 4.51
N VAL A 24 11.45 -7.48 4.71
CA VAL A 24 10.84 -6.38 5.47
C VAL A 24 9.62 -5.83 4.74
N VAL A 25 9.74 -5.61 3.43
CA VAL A 25 8.65 -5.13 2.58
C VAL A 25 7.49 -6.14 2.57
N ASP A 26 7.77 -7.43 2.35
CA ASP A 26 6.76 -8.49 2.39
C ASP A 26 6.00 -8.47 3.73
N ARG A 27 6.73 -8.39 4.86
CA ARG A 27 6.12 -8.31 6.20
C ARG A 27 5.29 -7.03 6.40
N LEU A 28 5.73 -5.91 5.84
CA LEU A 28 4.99 -4.64 5.89
C LEU A 28 3.62 -4.78 5.21
N PHE A 29 3.58 -5.46 4.06
CA PHE A 29 2.36 -5.63 3.26
C PHE A 29 1.51 -6.83 3.69
N GLU A 30 2.04 -7.76 4.48
CA GLU A 30 1.23 -8.73 5.23
C GLU A 30 0.54 -8.11 6.45
N THR A 31 1.07 -6.98 6.94
CA THR A 31 0.50 -6.27 8.08
C THR A 31 -0.62 -5.33 7.63
N PRO A 32 -1.87 -5.50 8.13
CA PRO A 32 -2.97 -4.62 7.78
C PRO A 32 -2.65 -3.15 8.07
N LYS A 33 -2.98 -2.26 7.12
CA LYS A 33 -2.76 -0.81 7.27
C LYS A 33 -3.60 -0.18 8.38
N TYR A 34 -4.82 -0.69 8.55
CA TYR A 34 -5.80 -0.17 9.48
C TYR A 34 -6.15 -1.20 10.56
N LYS A 35 -6.15 -0.76 11.81
CA LYS A 35 -6.70 -1.51 12.94
C LYS A 35 -8.14 -1.91 12.67
N SER A 36 -8.50 -3.12 13.05
CA SER A 36 -9.87 -3.69 12.90
C SER A 36 -10.32 -4.00 11.47
N LEU A 37 -9.47 -3.76 10.48
CA LEU A 37 -9.65 -4.25 9.12
C LEU A 37 -8.66 -5.38 8.86
N THR A 38 -9.12 -6.37 8.11
CA THR A 38 -8.21 -7.30 7.45
C THR A 38 -7.43 -6.58 6.37
N LEU A 39 -6.37 -7.20 5.88
CA LEU A 39 -5.58 -6.64 4.79
C LEU A 39 -6.46 -6.35 3.55
N GLN A 40 -7.25 -7.33 3.12
CA GLN A 40 -8.15 -7.22 1.97
C GLN A 40 -9.19 -6.12 2.16
N GLU A 41 -9.76 -6.00 3.36
CA GLU A 41 -10.71 -4.92 3.66
C GLU A 41 -10.05 -3.54 3.64
N GLY A 42 -8.79 -3.44 4.09
CA GLY A 42 -8.02 -2.20 4.07
C GLY A 42 -7.64 -1.76 2.65
N GLU A 43 -7.27 -2.71 1.79
CA GLU A 43 -7.01 -2.47 0.37
C GLU A 43 -8.29 -2.06 -0.36
N ALA A 44 -9.38 -2.80 -0.18
CA ALA A 44 -10.68 -2.47 -0.76
C ALA A 44 -11.17 -1.08 -0.31
N LEU A 45 -10.90 -0.69 0.95
CA LEU A 45 -11.21 0.64 1.45
C LEU A 45 -10.40 1.74 0.74
N ASP A 46 -9.09 1.54 0.60
CA ASP A 46 -8.21 2.51 -0.05
C ASP A 46 -8.55 2.66 -1.53
N GLU A 47 -8.79 1.55 -2.24
CA GLU A 47 -9.23 1.54 -3.64
C GLU A 47 -10.57 2.27 -3.79
N PHE A 48 -11.56 1.89 -2.98
CA PHE A 48 -12.89 2.48 -3.03
C PHE A 48 -12.85 4.00 -2.83
N VAL A 49 -12.13 4.48 -1.80
CA VAL A 49 -12.09 5.89 -1.45
C VAL A 49 -11.27 6.72 -2.45
N ASN A 50 -10.12 6.21 -2.90
CA ASN A 50 -9.20 7.00 -3.71
C ASN A 50 -9.47 6.89 -5.22
N VAL A 51 -10.00 5.76 -5.67
CA VAL A 51 -10.24 5.47 -7.10
C VAL A 51 -11.74 5.45 -7.38
N SER A 52 -12.46 4.44 -6.87
CA SER A 52 -13.83 4.13 -7.34
C SER A 52 -14.81 5.28 -7.11
N VAL A 53 -14.75 5.96 -5.96
CA VAL A 53 -15.60 7.13 -5.68
C VAL A 53 -15.30 8.28 -6.63
N GLY A 54 -14.03 8.51 -6.95
CA GLY A 54 -13.63 9.59 -7.86
C GLY A 54 -14.12 9.34 -9.28
N ASP A 55 -13.96 8.10 -9.76
CA ASP A 55 -14.42 7.70 -11.09
C ASP A 55 -15.95 7.75 -11.18
N PHE A 56 -16.64 7.29 -10.13
CA PHE A 56 -18.09 7.39 -10.04
C PHE A 56 -18.59 8.84 -10.11
N GLN A 57 -17.94 9.77 -9.39
CA GLN A 57 -18.29 11.19 -9.45
C GLN A 57 -18.12 11.77 -10.87
N ARG A 58 -17.01 11.44 -11.54
CA ARG A 58 -16.75 11.91 -12.91
C ARG A 58 -17.78 11.36 -13.89
N ASP A 59 -18.10 10.08 -13.79
CA ASP A 59 -19.07 9.45 -14.69
C ASP A 59 -20.48 9.94 -14.45
N PHE A 60 -20.87 10.15 -13.20
CA PHE A 60 -22.16 10.75 -12.86
C PHE A 60 -22.28 12.17 -13.41
N LEU A 61 -21.24 12.99 -13.25
CA LEU A 61 -21.18 14.35 -13.79
C LEU A 61 -21.32 14.34 -15.32
N ARG A 62 -20.60 13.46 -16.01
CA ARG A 62 -20.68 13.32 -17.48
C ARG A 62 -22.08 12.94 -17.96
N ARG A 63 -22.76 12.04 -17.24
CA ARG A 63 -24.09 11.53 -17.64
C ARG A 63 -25.23 12.49 -17.32
N THR A 64 -25.16 13.20 -16.20
CA THR A 64 -26.29 13.96 -15.65
C THR A 64 -26.09 15.48 -15.70
N GLY A 65 -24.86 15.93 -15.94
CA GLY A 65 -24.47 17.34 -15.83
C GLY A 65 -24.47 17.88 -14.40
N ARG A 66 -24.63 17.02 -13.38
CA ARG A 66 -24.71 17.42 -11.97
C ARG A 66 -23.53 16.88 -11.18
N GLU A 67 -22.96 17.72 -10.32
CA GLU A 67 -21.94 17.29 -9.38
C GLU A 67 -22.55 16.59 -8.17
N LEU A 68 -21.95 15.47 -7.75
CA LEU A 68 -22.28 14.81 -6.50
C LEU A 68 -21.36 15.27 -5.39
N SER A 69 -21.93 15.53 -4.21
CA SER A 69 -21.11 15.59 -3.00
C SER A 69 -20.43 14.24 -2.78
N ARG A 70 -19.20 14.28 -2.26
CA ARG A 70 -18.39 13.06 -2.07
C ARG A 70 -19.07 12.01 -1.18
N VAL A 71 -19.88 12.44 -0.22
CA VAL A 71 -20.66 11.56 0.65
C VAL A 71 -21.74 10.82 -0.12
N VAL A 72 -22.50 11.54 -0.94
CA VAL A 72 -23.56 10.92 -1.75
C VAL A 72 -22.92 9.98 -2.78
N ALA A 73 -21.80 10.39 -3.37
CA ALA A 73 -21.03 9.55 -4.27
C ALA A 73 -20.55 8.26 -3.60
N MET A 74 -20.03 8.32 -2.36
CA MET A 74 -19.67 7.12 -1.61
C MET A 74 -20.86 6.18 -1.40
N ILE A 75 -22.01 6.70 -0.99
CA ILE A 75 -23.20 5.86 -0.75
C ILE A 75 -23.68 5.20 -2.05
N LEU A 76 -23.75 5.97 -3.14
CA LEU A 76 -24.23 5.48 -4.44
C LEU A 76 -23.22 4.51 -5.06
N ALA A 77 -21.93 4.85 -5.07
CA ALA A 77 -20.87 3.98 -5.58
C ALA A 77 -20.81 2.66 -4.80
N ALA A 78 -20.91 2.70 -3.46
CA ALA A 78 -20.92 1.48 -2.66
C ALA A 78 -22.11 0.57 -3.01
N LYS A 79 -23.29 1.15 -3.26
CA LYS A 79 -24.47 0.40 -3.68
C LYS A 79 -24.30 -0.19 -5.08
N GLU A 80 -23.77 0.58 -6.02
CA GLU A 80 -23.61 0.16 -7.42
C GLU A 80 -22.52 -0.91 -7.58
N LEU A 81 -21.41 -0.76 -6.86
CA LEU A 81 -20.26 -1.66 -6.92
C LEU A 81 -20.38 -2.86 -5.96
N GLY A 82 -21.43 -2.93 -5.14
CA GLY A 82 -21.63 -4.02 -4.18
C GLY A 82 -20.58 -4.04 -3.05
N VAL A 83 -20.08 -2.87 -2.66
CA VAL A 83 -19.02 -2.74 -1.64
C VAL A 83 -19.55 -3.21 -0.27
N PRO A 84 -18.79 -4.02 0.49
CA PRO A 84 -19.21 -4.47 1.81
C PRO A 84 -19.55 -3.29 2.74
N SER A 85 -20.62 -3.41 3.52
CA SER A 85 -21.09 -2.33 4.40
C SER A 85 -20.02 -1.86 5.39
N LYS A 86 -19.15 -2.77 5.84
CA LYS A 86 -18.02 -2.46 6.72
C LYS A 86 -17.03 -1.50 6.06
N VAL A 87 -16.71 -1.72 4.78
CA VAL A 87 -15.83 -0.83 4.01
C VAL A 87 -16.46 0.56 3.87
N LEU A 88 -17.76 0.64 3.55
CA LEU A 88 -18.47 1.91 3.48
C LEU A 88 -18.49 2.65 4.84
N GLN A 89 -18.70 1.94 5.96
CA GLN A 89 -18.65 2.54 7.29
C GLN A 89 -17.28 3.18 7.58
N PHE A 90 -16.20 2.46 7.27
CA PHE A 90 -14.84 2.98 7.43
C PHE A 90 -14.56 4.14 6.48
N ALA A 91 -15.00 4.08 5.23
CA ALA A 91 -14.89 5.18 4.27
C ALA A 91 -15.54 6.47 4.79
N MET A 92 -16.71 6.33 5.42
CA MET A 92 -17.45 7.45 6.03
C MET A 92 -16.74 8.00 7.27
N LEU A 93 -16.18 7.13 8.11
CA LEU A 93 -15.39 7.53 9.29
C LEU A 93 -14.10 8.26 8.90
N PHE A 94 -13.40 7.78 7.88
CA PHE A 94 -12.10 8.28 7.43
C PHE A 94 -12.19 9.58 6.63
N ARG A 95 -13.41 10.10 6.39
CA ARG A 95 -13.62 11.43 5.81
C ARG A 95 -12.93 12.52 6.61
N LYS A 96 -12.78 12.35 7.92
CA LYS A 96 -12.01 13.25 8.78
C LYS A 96 -10.60 12.68 8.97
N ARG A 97 -9.59 13.35 8.43
CA ARG A 97 -8.19 12.92 8.49
C ARG A 97 -7.71 12.52 9.89
N ARG A 98 -8.04 13.32 10.92
CA ARG A 98 -7.70 13.03 12.32
C ARG A 98 -8.22 11.69 12.84
N ILE A 99 -9.35 11.21 12.32
CA ILE A 99 -9.92 9.92 12.72
C ILE A 99 -9.11 8.80 12.07
N ARG A 100 -8.75 8.92 10.79
CA ARG A 100 -7.95 7.92 10.06
C ARG A 100 -6.66 7.56 10.81
N ASP A 101 -5.96 8.56 11.32
CA ASP A 101 -4.67 8.37 12.01
C ASP A 101 -4.80 7.52 13.27
N VAL A 102 -5.95 7.57 13.96
CA VAL A 102 -6.24 6.72 15.14
C VAL A 102 -6.34 5.24 14.75
N PHE A 103 -6.84 4.97 13.55
CA PHE A 103 -7.03 3.62 13.03
C PHE A 103 -5.80 3.09 12.30
N LEU A 104 -4.71 3.84 12.15
CA LEU A 104 -3.47 3.27 11.61
C LEU A 104 -2.90 2.21 12.56
N ASP A 105 -2.39 1.12 12.00
CA ASP A 105 -1.77 0.06 12.77
C ASP A 105 -0.33 0.44 13.17
N PRO A 106 -0.01 0.61 14.47
CA PRO A 106 1.31 1.02 14.92
C PRO A 106 2.39 -0.02 14.59
N ARG A 107 2.02 -1.29 14.40
CA ARG A 107 2.96 -2.35 14.01
C ARG A 107 3.57 -2.06 12.65
N ARG A 108 2.79 -1.45 11.75
CA ARG A 108 3.27 -1.06 10.42
C ARG A 108 4.28 0.08 10.50
N ASP A 109 4.00 1.08 11.34
CA ASP A 109 4.94 2.19 11.60
C ASP A 109 6.24 1.70 12.26
N GLU A 110 6.14 0.74 13.17
CA GLU A 110 7.31 0.13 13.82
C GLU A 110 8.21 -0.59 12.81
N ILE A 111 7.62 -1.39 11.89
CA ILE A 111 8.36 -2.05 10.80
C ILE A 111 9.09 -1.00 9.94
N LEU A 112 8.41 0.10 9.58
CA LEU A 112 9.04 1.16 8.79
C LEU A 112 10.18 1.84 9.55
N GLN A 113 9.97 2.21 10.81
CA GLN A 113 10.95 2.92 11.62
C GLN A 113 12.20 2.09 11.92
N SER A 114 12.02 0.80 12.26
CA SER A 114 13.13 -0.08 12.60
C SER A 114 13.95 -0.54 11.39
N ASN A 115 13.47 -0.31 10.17
CA ASN A 115 14.13 -0.72 8.93
C ASN A 115 14.39 0.46 7.97
N GLN A 116 14.40 1.71 8.44
CA GLN A 116 14.56 2.88 7.56
C GLN A 116 15.85 2.83 6.74
N ASP A 117 16.99 2.47 7.32
CA ASP A 117 18.28 2.49 6.62
C ASP A 117 18.31 1.52 5.44
N ILE A 118 17.77 0.31 5.63
CA ILE A 118 17.77 -0.72 4.59
C ILE A 118 16.68 -0.43 3.53
N LEU A 119 15.53 0.11 3.94
CA LEU A 119 14.47 0.51 3.03
C LEU A 119 14.87 1.75 2.22
N ALA A 120 15.56 2.74 2.80
CA ALA A 120 16.05 3.90 2.07
C ALA A 120 17.05 3.51 0.96
N LYS A 121 17.82 2.45 1.18
CA LYS A 121 18.83 1.96 0.23
C LYS A 121 18.22 1.26 -0.98
N PHE A 122 17.15 0.48 -0.80
CA PHE A 122 16.60 -0.38 -1.86
C PHE A 122 15.17 -0.03 -2.28
N TYR A 123 14.40 0.61 -1.41
CA TYR A 123 13.00 1.00 -1.63
C TYR A 123 12.74 2.46 -1.17
N PRO A 124 13.50 3.46 -1.65
CA PRO A 124 13.35 4.85 -1.20
C PRO A 124 11.92 5.39 -1.42
N GLY A 125 11.28 5.01 -2.52
CA GLY A 125 9.90 5.39 -2.83
C GLY A 125 8.86 4.92 -1.81
N LEU A 126 9.14 3.84 -1.06
CA LEU A 126 8.25 3.31 -0.02
C LEU A 126 8.27 4.14 1.27
N LEU A 127 9.37 4.85 1.53
CA LEU A 127 9.45 5.82 2.64
C LEU A 127 8.82 7.16 2.27
N GLU A 128 8.93 7.55 1.00
CA GLU A 128 8.38 8.81 0.47
C GLU A 128 6.86 8.75 0.26
N ARG A 129 6.35 7.58 -0.12
CA ARG A 129 4.93 7.36 -0.41
C ARG A 129 4.42 6.22 0.46
N GLN A 130 3.35 6.47 1.23
CA GLN A 130 2.64 5.42 1.97
C GLN A 130 1.80 4.56 1.00
N LEU A 131 2.47 3.76 0.17
CA LEU A 131 1.95 3.08 -1.01
C LEU A 131 1.02 1.88 -0.69
N SER A 132 0.22 1.53 -1.69
CA SER A 132 -0.59 0.31 -1.81
C SER A 132 0.23 -0.88 -2.36
N ARG A 133 -0.30 -2.11 -2.26
CA ARG A 133 0.37 -3.34 -2.75
C ARG A 133 0.62 -3.37 -4.26
N GLU A 134 -0.22 -2.73 -5.06
CA GLU A 134 -0.01 -2.68 -6.51
C GLU A 134 1.17 -1.76 -6.86
N GLU A 135 1.38 -0.71 -6.08
CA GLU A 135 2.52 0.20 -6.22
C GLU A 135 3.84 -0.42 -5.68
N GLU A 136 3.75 -1.42 -4.79
CA GLU A 136 4.88 -2.24 -4.31
C GLU A 136 5.47 -3.15 -5.41
N ALA A 137 4.60 -3.80 -6.20
CA ALA A 137 5.04 -4.68 -7.28
C ALA A 137 5.87 -3.92 -8.31
N ALA A 138 5.45 -2.71 -8.67
CA ALA A 138 6.18 -1.82 -9.56
C ALA A 138 7.53 -1.40 -8.98
N LEU A 139 7.59 -1.06 -7.69
CA LEU A 139 8.82 -0.69 -7.01
C LEU A 139 9.80 -1.86 -6.86
N SER A 140 9.30 -3.08 -6.69
CA SER A 140 10.14 -4.28 -6.53
C SER A 140 10.88 -4.63 -7.82
N GLU A 141 10.26 -4.41 -8.99
CA GLU A 141 10.92 -4.58 -10.29
C GLU A 141 11.99 -3.51 -10.53
N GLU A 142 11.68 -2.25 -10.20
CA GLU A 142 12.61 -1.11 -10.31
C GLU A 142 13.84 -1.29 -9.39
N ALA A 143 13.62 -1.62 -8.12
CA ALA A 143 14.68 -1.84 -7.14
C ALA A 143 15.60 -3.02 -7.51
N PHE A 144 15.05 -4.10 -8.05
CA PHE A 144 15.86 -5.24 -8.50
C PHE A 144 16.68 -4.88 -9.75
N ALA A 145 16.13 -4.10 -10.68
CA ALA A 145 16.84 -3.65 -11.87
C ALA A 145 18.04 -2.75 -11.53
N ASP A 146 17.93 -1.91 -10.50
CA ASP A 146 19.03 -1.05 -10.05
C ASP A 146 20.14 -1.82 -9.32
N VAL A 147 19.81 -2.89 -8.58
CA VAL A 147 20.79 -3.77 -7.94
C VAL A 147 21.49 -4.71 -8.93
N ALA A 148 20.83 -5.03 -10.04
CA ALA A 148 21.35 -5.95 -11.06
C ALA A 148 22.27 -5.29 -12.12
N ARG A 149 22.40 -3.96 -12.12
CA ARG A 149 23.38 -3.21 -12.94
C ARG A 149 24.77 -3.22 -12.31
#